data_AF-A0A9N8HJH4-F1
#
_entry.id   AF-A0A9N8HJH4-F1
#
_cell.length_a   1.000
_cell.length_b   1.000
_cell.length_c   1.000
_cell.angle_alpha   90.00
_cell.angle_beta   90.00
_cell.angle_gamma   90.00
#
_symmetry.space_group_name_H-M   'P 1'
#
loop_
_entity.id
_entity.type
_entity.pdbx_description
1 polymer ?
#
loop_
_entity_poly.entity_id
_entity_poly.type
_entity_poly.pdbx_seq_one_letter_code
_entity_poly.pdbx_strand_id
1 'polypeptide(L)'
;MPVRSARKKWLTVNIRSAGYSCGCTAWLSANGSNDNILPNTRGINVAVVGTTLLGDDLVFSQVDAFDTHASESESGRFVSWVDGLPEGTCVVVVIKDEASGHLTDEARKSLELLGSKLVHSLFWRQSFLMVGRKGATPGSVLERHSELYYIDVKHTWHMLELSPEAPFSTRTDVKTGFISVLSDCSVASILVGGNYVRPCSRGINVCEVDFDVREDSLWKMRVKALQSFDTLSDAAAADSFAEYVDNLPVGQDVILVLQDEAADSLTERAKLAAEHLGSSCVRSLGSHDSWILVGYKGAHRGSVPELHCNAL
;
A
#
# COMPACT_ATOMS: atom_id res chain seq x y z
N MET A 1 -34.03 5.45 -6.02
CA MET A 1 -32.86 4.92 -5.29
C MET A 1 -31.93 6.08 -5.00
N PRO A 2 -31.37 6.22 -3.79
CA PRO A 2 -30.48 7.33 -3.52
C PRO A 2 -29.22 7.15 -4.36
N VAL A 3 -28.85 8.20 -5.09
CA VAL A 3 -27.58 8.30 -5.81
C VAL A 3 -26.49 8.17 -4.76
N ARG A 4 -25.83 7.00 -4.69
CA ARG A 4 -24.62 6.84 -3.89
C ARG A 4 -23.65 7.92 -4.36
N SER A 5 -23.20 8.77 -3.44
CA SER A 5 -22.24 9.82 -3.77
C SER A 5 -21.00 9.17 -4.40
N ALA A 6 -20.39 9.85 -5.37
CA ALA A 6 -19.20 9.35 -6.03
C ALA A 6 -18.13 9.03 -4.97
N ARG A 7 -17.81 7.75 -4.81
CA ARG A 7 -16.74 7.27 -3.92
C ARG A 7 -15.46 8.03 -4.28
N LYS A 8 -14.81 8.68 -3.31
CA LYS A 8 -13.57 9.42 -3.56
C LYS A 8 -12.55 8.43 -4.13
N LYS A 9 -11.98 8.70 -5.30
CA LYS A 9 -11.07 7.77 -6.02
C LYS A 9 -9.58 8.01 -5.68
N TRP A 10 -9.31 8.92 -4.75
CA TRP A 10 -7.97 9.36 -4.38
C TRP A 10 -7.94 9.85 -2.93
N LEU A 11 -6.88 9.51 -2.21
CA LEU A 11 -6.50 10.17 -0.97
C LEU A 11 -5.38 11.15 -1.31
N THR A 12 -5.62 12.44 -1.10
CA THR A 12 -4.56 13.44 -1.19
C THR A 12 -4.20 13.94 0.19
N VAL A 13 -2.92 13.89 0.54
CA VAL A 13 -2.40 14.46 1.79
C VAL A 13 -1.46 15.62 1.53
N ASN A 14 -1.48 16.58 2.45
CA ASN A 14 -0.46 17.61 2.56
C ASN A 14 0.34 17.35 3.83
N ILE A 15 1.65 17.21 3.69
CA ILE A 15 2.58 16.84 4.75
C ILE A 15 3.59 17.97 4.89
N ARG A 16 3.74 18.50 6.12
CA ARG A 16 4.76 19.51 6.44
C ARG A 16 5.65 19.03 7.57
N SER A 17 6.96 19.10 7.37
CA SER A 17 7.94 19.03 8.45
C SER A 17 8.66 20.37 8.56
N ALA A 18 8.85 20.84 9.79
CA ALA A 18 9.67 22.00 10.09
C ALA A 18 10.46 21.78 11.39
N GLY A 19 11.79 21.85 11.27
CA GLY A 19 12.69 22.01 12.41
C GLY A 19 12.46 23.32 13.15
N TYR A 20 13.11 23.49 14.31
CA TYR A 20 12.89 24.62 15.21
C TYR A 20 12.89 25.98 14.49
N SER A 21 13.94 26.24 13.71
CA SER A 21 14.19 27.53 13.05
C SER A 21 13.31 27.76 11.82
N CYS A 22 12.55 26.76 11.38
CA CYS A 22 11.81 26.78 10.12
C CYS A 22 10.29 26.77 10.31
N GLY A 23 9.82 27.02 11.54
CA GLY A 23 8.39 27.06 11.89
C GLY A 23 7.94 25.95 12.82
N CYS A 24 8.83 25.03 13.24
CA CYS A 24 8.62 24.11 14.36
C CYS A 24 7.26 23.40 14.31
N THR A 25 6.97 22.70 13.22
CA THR A 25 5.65 22.11 12.91
C THR A 25 5.80 20.72 12.32
N ALA A 26 4.97 19.77 12.79
CA ALA A 26 4.62 18.55 12.08
C ALA A 26 3.15 18.63 11.69
N TRP A 27 2.87 18.51 10.40
CA TRP A 27 1.53 18.63 9.84
C TRP A 27 1.22 17.48 8.89
N LEU A 28 0.01 16.96 9.01
CA LEU A 28 -0.61 16.06 8.05
C LEU A 28 -2.08 16.42 7.95
N SER A 29 -2.55 16.80 6.77
CA SER A 29 -3.98 16.91 6.49
C SER A 29 -4.36 16.15 5.24
N ALA A 30 -5.62 15.71 5.18
CA ALA A 30 -6.14 14.88 4.09
C ALA A 30 -7.33 15.52 3.39
N ASN A 31 -7.41 15.30 2.07
CA ASN A 31 -8.53 15.66 1.21
C ASN A 31 -8.98 17.13 1.32
N GLY A 32 -8.03 18.03 1.55
CA GLY A 32 -8.29 19.47 1.70
C GLY A 32 -8.86 19.87 3.06
N SER A 33 -8.88 18.97 4.05
CA SER A 33 -9.18 19.35 5.43
C SER A 33 -8.11 20.30 5.99
N ASN A 34 -8.56 21.19 6.86
CA ASN A 34 -7.70 22.09 7.65
C ASN A 34 -7.31 21.49 9.01
N ASP A 35 -7.75 20.27 9.31
CA ASP A 35 -7.40 19.60 10.56
C ASP A 35 -6.03 18.95 10.44
N ASN A 36 -5.21 19.12 11.48
CA ASN A 36 -3.96 18.38 11.61
C ASN A 36 -4.25 17.01 12.23
N ILE A 37 -3.89 15.96 11.51
CA ILE A 37 -4.02 14.58 11.96
C ILE A 37 -2.93 14.24 12.98
N LEU A 38 -1.74 14.82 12.86
CA LEU A 38 -0.59 14.48 13.72
C LEU A 38 -0.67 15.19 15.09
N PRO A 39 -0.04 14.62 16.13
CA PRO A 39 0.01 15.24 17.47
C PRO A 39 0.73 16.60 17.48
N ASN A 40 1.64 16.82 16.52
CA ASN A 40 2.42 18.04 16.39
C ASN A 40 3.24 18.35 17.66
N THR A 41 3.91 17.34 18.21
CA THR A 41 4.82 17.46 19.36
C THR A 41 6.27 17.30 18.91
N ARG A 42 7.25 17.72 19.73
CA ARG A 42 8.68 17.61 19.38
C ARG A 42 9.06 16.15 19.13
N GLY A 43 9.94 15.92 18.16
CA GLY A 43 10.43 14.59 17.81
C GLY A 43 9.77 14.03 16.55
N ILE A 44 9.67 12.71 16.48
CA ILE A 44 9.11 11.96 15.36
C ILE A 44 7.60 11.84 15.56
N ASN A 45 6.80 12.34 14.62
CA ASN A 45 5.35 12.20 14.60
C ASN A 45 4.97 11.21 13.49
N VAL A 46 4.06 10.29 13.78
CA VAL A 46 3.68 9.22 12.84
C VAL A 46 2.18 9.07 12.70
N ALA A 47 1.75 8.55 11.55
CA ALA A 47 0.40 8.05 11.33
C ALA A 47 0.44 6.85 10.38
N VAL A 48 -0.26 5.77 10.73
CA VAL A 48 -0.54 4.67 9.81
C VAL A 48 -1.64 5.11 8.85
N VAL A 49 -1.41 4.90 7.56
CA VAL A 49 -2.40 5.13 6.51
C VAL A 49 -3.14 3.82 6.27
N GLY A 50 -4.35 3.71 6.82
CA GLY A 50 -5.19 2.53 6.60
C GLY A 50 -5.83 2.54 5.21
N THR A 51 -5.85 1.42 4.51
CA THR A 51 -6.49 1.25 3.20
C THR A 51 -7.64 0.25 3.27
N THR A 52 -8.61 0.43 4.17
CA THR A 52 -9.82 -0.41 4.17
C THR A 52 -10.88 0.17 3.25
N LEU A 53 -11.01 -0.41 2.06
CA LEU A 53 -12.02 -0.03 1.05
C LEU A 53 -13.43 -0.60 1.33
N LEU A 54 -13.61 -1.34 2.44
CA LEU A 54 -14.90 -1.92 2.83
C LEU A 54 -15.76 -1.00 3.72
N GLY A 55 -15.26 0.19 4.07
CA GLY A 55 -16.00 1.24 4.77
C GLY A 55 -15.68 2.60 4.15
N ASP A 56 -16.65 3.50 4.15
CA ASP A 56 -16.62 4.77 3.41
C ASP A 56 -15.56 5.80 3.87
N ASP A 57 -14.69 5.47 4.83
CA ASP A 57 -13.68 6.39 5.35
C ASP A 57 -12.28 5.76 5.36
N LEU A 58 -11.35 6.47 4.73
CA LEU A 58 -9.93 6.21 4.88
C LEU A 58 -9.48 6.75 6.24
N VAL A 59 -9.00 5.86 7.10
CA VAL A 59 -8.71 6.16 8.52
C VAL A 59 -7.20 6.27 8.71
N PHE A 60 -6.75 7.43 9.19
CA PHE A 60 -5.45 7.51 9.85
C PHE A 60 -5.59 6.82 11.20
N SER A 61 -4.74 5.84 11.43
CA SER A 61 -4.74 5.05 12.67
C SER A 61 -3.34 5.06 13.29
N GLN A 62 -3.25 4.58 14.53
CA GLN A 62 -1.99 4.51 15.27
C GLN A 62 -1.18 5.81 15.18
N VAL A 63 -1.88 6.94 15.35
CA VAL A 63 -1.28 8.27 15.35
C VAL A 63 -0.56 8.47 16.68
N ASP A 64 0.74 8.68 16.63
CA ASP A 64 1.58 8.84 17.83
C ASP A 64 2.75 9.80 17.57
N ALA A 65 3.46 10.15 18.63
CA ALA A 65 4.70 10.89 18.55
C ALA A 65 5.72 10.38 19.58
N PHE A 66 7.00 10.48 19.21
CA PHE A 66 8.14 10.00 19.98
C PHE A 66 9.13 11.14 20.12
N ASP A 67 9.31 11.64 21.35
CA ASP A 67 10.24 12.74 21.63
C ASP A 67 11.67 12.18 21.75
N THR A 68 12.21 11.70 20.63
CA THR A 68 13.57 11.16 20.53
C THR A 68 14.66 12.23 20.74
N HIS A 69 14.28 13.49 20.94
CA HIS A 69 15.17 14.50 21.48
C HIS A 69 15.27 14.40 23.01
N ALA A 70 14.19 14.06 23.72
CA ALA A 70 14.17 14.04 25.18
C ALA A 70 14.91 12.84 25.80
N SER A 71 14.82 11.65 25.19
CA SER A 71 15.47 10.45 25.74
C SER A 71 15.59 9.30 24.75
N GLU A 72 16.52 8.38 25.02
CA GLU A 72 16.65 7.12 24.27
C GLU A 72 15.45 6.17 24.46
N SER A 73 14.70 6.31 25.57
CA SER A 73 13.49 5.49 25.79
C SER A 73 12.42 5.75 24.74
N GLU A 74 12.32 6.98 24.23
CA GLU A 74 11.41 7.33 23.14
C GLU A 74 11.85 6.70 21.81
N SER A 75 13.17 6.59 21.57
CA SER A 75 13.70 5.82 20.44
C SER A 75 13.34 4.34 20.55
N GLY A 76 13.44 3.75 21.75
CA GLY A 76 12.99 2.36 22.00
C GLY A 76 11.48 2.15 21.80
N ARG A 77 10.65 3.12 22.20
CA ARG A 77 9.20 3.11 21.89
C ARG A 77 8.94 3.17 20.40
N PHE A 78 9.66 4.02 19.66
CA PHE A 78 9.53 4.10 18.20
C PHE A 78 9.91 2.79 17.52
N VAL A 79 11.02 2.15 17.93
CA VAL A 79 11.43 0.82 17.42
C VAL A 79 10.33 -0.21 17.67
N SER A 80 9.83 -0.29 18.90
CA SER A 80 8.77 -1.25 19.27
C SER A 80 7.48 -1.02 18.47
N TRP A 81 7.15 0.24 18.20
CA TRP A 81 6.01 0.61 17.36
C TRP A 81 6.21 0.13 15.91
N VAL A 82 7.37 0.39 15.30
CA VAL A 82 7.70 -0.06 13.94
C VAL A 82 7.74 -1.59 13.83
N ASP A 83 8.21 -2.29 14.86
CA ASP A 83 8.25 -3.75 14.90
C ASP A 83 6.85 -4.37 15.05
N GLY A 84 5.93 -3.67 15.71
CA GLY A 84 4.52 -4.08 15.82
C GLY A 84 3.70 -3.84 14.55
N LEU A 85 4.25 -3.12 13.56
CA LEU A 85 3.55 -2.91 12.29
C LEU A 85 3.60 -4.17 11.42
N PRO A 86 2.47 -4.58 10.83
CA PRO A 86 2.45 -5.53 9.74
C PRO A 86 3.41 -5.13 8.61
N GLU A 87 4.06 -6.11 7.99
CA GLU A 87 4.78 -5.89 6.74
C GLU A 87 3.86 -5.21 5.71
N GLY A 88 4.42 -4.35 4.87
CA GLY A 88 3.67 -3.59 3.88
C GLY A 88 2.76 -2.48 4.40
N THR A 89 2.69 -2.22 5.72
CA THR A 89 1.94 -1.09 6.29
C THR A 89 2.48 0.25 5.80
N CYS A 90 1.62 1.08 5.22
CA CYS A 90 1.95 2.45 4.82
C CYS A 90 1.93 3.41 6.01
N VAL A 91 2.96 4.23 6.14
CA VAL A 91 3.13 5.17 7.24
C VAL A 91 3.58 6.53 6.76
N VAL A 92 3.09 7.59 7.39
CA VAL A 92 3.64 8.93 7.29
C VAL A 92 4.49 9.18 8.52
N VAL A 93 5.73 9.64 8.31
CA VAL A 93 6.66 10.03 9.38
C VAL A 93 7.08 11.47 9.15
N VAL A 94 6.99 12.31 10.19
CA VAL A 94 7.25 13.75 10.12
C VAL A 94 8.00 14.19 11.36
N ILE A 95 9.11 14.91 11.19
CA ILE A 95 9.84 15.49 12.31
C ILE A 95 9.35 16.91 12.59
N LYS A 96 9.19 17.23 13.88
CA LYS A 96 8.97 18.60 14.39
C LYS A 96 10.11 18.95 15.33
N ASP A 97 10.59 20.19 15.20
CA ASP A 97 11.61 20.77 16.09
C ASP A 97 12.97 20.07 16.00
N GLU A 98 13.10 18.91 16.66
CA GLU A 98 14.34 18.15 16.85
C GLU A 98 13.99 16.68 17.14
N ALA A 99 14.68 15.74 16.51
CA ALA A 99 14.49 14.31 16.73
C ALA A 99 15.81 13.53 16.82
N SER A 100 16.95 14.15 16.57
CA SER A 100 18.25 13.48 16.45
C SER A 100 19.00 13.30 17.77
N GLY A 101 18.65 14.06 18.81
CA GLY A 101 19.42 14.16 20.06
C GLY A 101 19.67 12.83 20.77
N HIS A 102 18.67 11.94 20.81
CA HIS A 102 18.78 10.58 21.35
C HIS A 102 18.25 9.54 20.34
N LEU A 103 18.38 9.81 19.04
CA LEU A 103 18.01 8.87 17.98
C LEU A 103 19.05 7.77 17.84
N THR A 104 18.77 6.63 18.47
CA THR A 104 19.61 5.43 18.46
C THR A 104 19.75 4.82 17.07
N ASP A 105 20.80 4.03 16.85
CA ASP A 105 21.03 3.32 15.58
C ASP A 105 19.90 2.32 15.26
N GLU A 106 19.29 1.70 16.27
CA GLU A 106 18.13 0.81 16.12
C GLU A 106 16.90 1.55 15.59
N ALA A 107 16.67 2.77 16.09
CA ALA A 107 15.61 3.65 15.59
C ALA A 107 15.88 4.11 14.14
N ARG A 108 17.15 4.35 13.78
CA ARG A 108 17.53 4.64 12.39
C ARG A 108 17.27 3.45 11.48
N LYS A 109 17.65 2.24 11.89
CA LYS A 109 17.33 0.99 11.18
C LYS A 109 15.82 0.78 11.03
N SER A 110 15.02 1.18 12.03
CA SER A 110 13.56 1.13 11.93
C SER A 110 13.03 2.07 10.85
N LEU A 111 13.62 3.26 10.67
CA LEU A 111 13.28 4.15 9.54
C LEU A 111 13.77 3.57 8.20
N GLU A 112 14.90 2.87 8.15
CA GLU A 112 15.34 2.14 6.95
C GLU A 112 14.38 1.00 6.59
N LEU A 113 13.85 0.27 7.57
CA LEU A 113 12.81 -0.75 7.38
C LEU A 113 11.50 -0.17 6.84
N LEU A 114 11.28 1.13 7.01
CA LEU A 114 10.17 1.86 6.39
C LEU A 114 10.54 2.44 5.00
N GLY A 115 11.76 2.20 4.53
CA GLY A 115 12.27 2.59 3.23
C GLY A 115 13.14 3.86 3.22
N SER A 116 13.51 4.43 4.37
CA SER A 116 14.36 5.65 4.37
C SER A 116 15.80 5.36 3.99
N LYS A 117 16.37 6.14 3.08
CA LYS A 117 17.82 6.24 2.84
C LYS A 117 18.42 7.51 3.45
N LEU A 118 17.62 8.56 3.64
CA LEU A 118 18.09 9.86 4.13
C LEU A 118 18.18 9.97 5.65
N VAL A 119 17.71 8.98 6.42
CA VAL A 119 17.77 9.00 7.90
C VAL A 119 19.18 9.19 8.46
N HIS A 120 20.22 8.67 7.79
CA HIS A 120 21.62 8.83 8.23
C HIS A 120 22.18 10.24 8.00
N SER A 121 21.49 11.06 7.20
CA SER A 121 21.80 12.48 7.02
C SER A 121 21.02 13.38 7.97
N LEU A 122 20.19 12.82 8.86
CA LEU A 122 19.39 13.61 9.79
C LEU A 122 20.26 14.14 10.95
N PHE A 123 20.37 15.46 11.03
CA PHE A 123 21.07 16.18 12.09
C PHE A 123 20.16 17.10 12.92
N TRP A 124 20.78 17.73 13.92
CA TRP A 124 20.15 18.63 14.88
C TRP A 124 19.21 19.65 14.21
N ARG A 125 17.93 19.60 14.61
CA ARG A 125 16.87 20.53 14.22
C ARG A 125 16.56 20.62 12.72
N GLN A 126 16.88 19.59 11.96
CA GLN A 126 16.54 19.55 10.54
C GLN A 126 15.06 19.17 10.33
N SER A 127 14.49 19.67 9.25
CA SER A 127 13.19 19.22 8.77
C SER A 127 13.36 17.88 8.05
N PHE A 128 12.47 16.92 8.30
CA PHE A 128 12.46 15.62 7.67
C PHE A 128 11.04 15.07 7.60
N LEU A 129 10.67 14.52 6.46
CA LEU A 129 9.45 13.74 6.31
C LEU A 129 9.66 12.56 5.36
N MET A 130 8.87 11.51 5.56
CA MET A 130 8.74 10.42 4.61
C MET A 130 7.31 9.86 4.59
N VAL A 131 6.93 9.35 3.43
CA VAL A 131 5.79 8.45 3.25
C VAL A 131 6.39 7.08 2.98
N GLY A 132 6.48 6.27 4.03
CA GLY A 132 7.17 4.99 4.04
C GLY A 132 6.22 3.80 4.00
N ARG A 133 6.82 2.62 3.88
CA ARG A 133 6.12 1.34 3.96
C ARG A 133 6.99 0.31 4.65
N LYS A 134 6.45 -0.41 5.63
CA LYS A 134 7.19 -1.48 6.31
C LYS A 134 7.65 -2.54 5.29
N GLY A 135 8.94 -2.86 5.32
CA GLY A 135 9.60 -3.79 4.39
C GLY A 135 10.09 -3.15 3.09
N ALA A 136 9.87 -1.84 2.88
CA ALA A 136 10.33 -1.17 1.67
C ALA A 136 11.87 -1.10 1.58
N THR A 137 12.38 -1.17 0.36
CA THR A 137 13.83 -1.02 0.12
C THR A 137 14.25 0.44 0.41
N PRO A 138 15.35 0.68 1.15
CA PRO A 138 15.84 2.03 1.39
C PRO A 138 16.00 2.87 0.11
N GLY A 139 15.37 4.04 0.09
CA GLY A 139 15.37 4.97 -1.05
C GLY A 139 14.28 4.71 -2.09
N SER A 140 13.43 3.69 -1.92
CA SER A 140 12.28 3.43 -2.81
C SER A 140 11.06 4.29 -2.48
N VAL A 141 11.07 4.99 -1.34
CA VAL A 141 9.92 5.73 -0.82
C VAL A 141 10.06 7.23 -1.00
N LEU A 142 8.96 7.96 -0.85
CA LEU A 142 9.00 9.42 -0.83
C LEU A 142 9.60 9.90 0.48
N GLU A 143 10.81 10.45 0.45
CA GLU A 143 11.45 11.08 1.60
C GLU A 143 12.14 12.39 1.24
N ARG A 144 12.20 13.33 2.19
CA ARG A 144 12.86 14.62 2.05
C ARG A 144 13.45 15.03 3.39
N HIS A 145 14.61 15.69 3.35
CA HIS A 145 15.18 16.41 4.49
C HIS A 145 15.65 17.80 4.05
N SER A 146 15.76 18.73 4.99
CA SER A 146 16.28 20.08 4.74
C SER A 146 16.87 20.65 6.02
N GLU A 147 18.03 21.28 5.87
CA GLU A 147 18.72 21.92 7.00
C GLU A 147 18.22 23.34 7.27
N LEU A 148 17.68 24.00 6.25
CA LEU A 148 17.43 25.46 6.26
C LEU A 148 15.96 25.82 6.09
N TYR A 149 15.13 24.89 5.59
CA TYR A 149 13.75 25.18 5.23
C TYR A 149 12.79 24.14 5.83
N TYR A 150 11.53 24.55 5.96
CA TYR A 150 10.46 23.58 6.09
C TYR A 150 10.30 22.81 4.79
N ILE A 151 9.72 21.63 4.88
CA ILE A 151 9.44 20.77 3.74
C ILE A 151 7.94 20.63 3.65
N ASP A 152 7.39 20.96 2.48
CA ASP A 152 6.01 20.64 2.12
C ASP A 152 5.98 19.63 1.01
N VAL A 153 5.20 18.57 1.21
CA VAL A 153 4.91 17.58 0.18
C VAL A 153 3.42 17.35 0.09
N LYS A 154 2.90 17.45 -1.13
CA LYS A 154 1.59 16.91 -1.49
C LYS A 154 1.79 15.52 -2.06
N HIS A 155 1.13 14.53 -1.49
CA HIS A 155 1.16 13.14 -1.97
C HIS A 155 -0.27 12.65 -2.20
N THR A 156 -0.48 11.85 -3.24
CA THR A 156 -1.80 11.35 -3.61
C THR A 156 -1.72 9.86 -3.84
N TRP A 157 -2.45 9.09 -3.04
CA TRP A 157 -2.72 7.69 -3.33
C TRP A 157 -3.95 7.59 -4.23
N HIS A 158 -3.87 6.74 -5.24
CA HIS A 158 -5.00 6.38 -6.08
C HIS A 158 -5.74 5.22 -5.40
N MET A 159 -7.00 5.42 -5.02
CA MET A 159 -7.78 4.37 -4.38
C MET A 159 -8.38 3.45 -5.44
N LEU A 160 -8.25 2.14 -5.20
CA LEU A 160 -8.73 1.09 -6.09
C LEU A 160 -10.26 1.04 -6.08
N GLU A 161 -10.86 0.99 -7.27
CA GLU A 161 -12.28 0.67 -7.44
C GLU A 161 -12.38 -0.78 -7.92
N LEU A 162 -12.83 -1.67 -7.05
CA LEU A 162 -13.15 -3.04 -7.40
C LEU A 162 -14.65 -3.12 -7.71
N SER A 163 -15.05 -3.70 -8.85
CA SER A 163 -16.45 -3.85 -9.25
C SER A 163 -16.73 -5.28 -9.72
N PRO A 164 -17.73 -5.98 -9.14
CA PRO A 164 -18.08 -7.34 -9.54
C PRO A 164 -19.16 -7.42 -10.64
N GLU A 165 -19.80 -6.32 -11.06
CA GLU A 165 -20.92 -6.37 -12.04
C GLU A 165 -20.69 -5.52 -13.32
N ALA A 166 -20.76 -6.23 -14.46
CA ALA A 166 -21.28 -5.86 -15.79
C ALA A 166 -20.37 -5.20 -16.88
N PRO A 167 -20.65 -5.51 -18.18
CA PRO A 167 -19.70 -5.49 -19.30
C PRO A 167 -19.58 -4.13 -19.99
N PHE A 168 -18.45 -3.93 -20.69
CA PHE A 168 -18.19 -2.86 -21.66
C PHE A 168 -18.81 -1.48 -21.37
N SER A 169 -18.03 -0.58 -20.75
CA SER A 169 -18.17 0.84 -21.04
C SER A 169 -16.80 1.52 -21.05
N THR A 170 -16.37 1.88 -22.26
CA THR A 170 -15.27 2.79 -22.52
C THR A 170 -15.52 4.12 -21.80
N ARG A 171 -14.57 4.56 -20.96
CA ARG A 171 -14.27 6.00 -20.90
C ARG A 171 -12.80 6.26 -20.61
N THR A 172 -12.18 6.74 -21.68
CA THR A 172 -10.90 7.41 -21.80
C THR A 172 -10.68 8.46 -20.72
N ASP A 173 -9.61 8.30 -19.94
CA ASP A 173 -8.73 9.43 -19.60
C ASP A 173 -7.28 8.90 -19.53
N VAL A 174 -6.59 9.08 -20.65
CA VAL A 174 -5.23 8.59 -20.96
C VAL A 174 -4.15 9.37 -20.19
N LYS A 175 -4.43 9.83 -18.97
CA LYS A 175 -3.49 10.70 -18.23
C LYS A 175 -3.33 10.43 -16.73
N THR A 176 -4.14 9.58 -16.10
CA THR A 176 -4.23 9.59 -14.61
C THR A 176 -4.20 8.23 -13.92
N GLY A 177 -3.89 7.14 -14.62
CA GLY A 177 -3.54 5.85 -14.07
C GLY A 177 -4.49 5.27 -13.01
N PHE A 178 -5.51 4.53 -13.45
CA PHE A 178 -6.36 3.73 -12.56
C PHE A 178 -6.09 2.25 -12.73
N ILE A 179 -6.44 1.48 -11.69
CA ILE A 179 -6.58 0.03 -11.79
C ILE A 179 -8.05 -0.30 -11.93
N SER A 180 -8.38 -1.03 -12.97
CA SER A 180 -9.71 -1.58 -13.18
C SER A 180 -9.56 -3.07 -13.35
N VAL A 181 -10.34 -3.80 -12.59
CA VAL A 181 -10.29 -5.24 -12.60
C VAL A 181 -11.69 -5.77 -12.86
N LEU A 182 -11.82 -6.55 -13.93
CA LEU A 182 -13.02 -7.30 -14.24
C LEU A 182 -12.71 -8.77 -14.01
N SER A 183 -13.57 -9.44 -13.26
CA SER A 183 -13.69 -10.89 -13.21
C SER A 183 -15.18 -11.15 -13.39
N ASP A 184 -15.59 -11.49 -14.60
CA ASP A 184 -16.83 -12.24 -14.81
C ASP A 184 -16.42 -13.66 -15.19
N CYS A 185 -17.27 -14.66 -14.98
CA CYS A 185 -16.98 -16.08 -15.21
C CYS A 185 -16.45 -16.40 -16.63
N SER A 186 -16.35 -15.43 -17.56
CA SER A 186 -15.78 -15.59 -18.89
C SER A 186 -14.52 -14.74 -19.16
N VAL A 187 -14.32 -13.63 -18.43
CA VAL A 187 -13.27 -12.64 -18.68
C VAL A 187 -12.61 -12.19 -17.38
N ALA A 188 -11.29 -12.37 -17.29
CA ALA A 188 -10.45 -11.56 -16.43
C ALA A 188 -9.81 -10.43 -17.25
N SER A 189 -9.88 -9.21 -16.74
CA SER A 189 -9.11 -8.09 -17.30
C SER A 189 -8.50 -7.26 -16.19
N ILE A 190 -7.21 -6.96 -16.34
CA ILE A 190 -6.48 -6.06 -15.47
C ILE A 190 -6.12 -4.84 -16.31
N LEU A 191 -6.48 -3.66 -15.85
CA LEU A 191 -5.96 -2.40 -16.35
C LEU A 191 -5.02 -1.83 -15.29
N VAL A 192 -3.83 -1.39 -15.69
CA VAL A 192 -2.87 -0.70 -14.81
C VAL A 192 -2.43 0.56 -15.53
N GLY A 193 -2.52 1.72 -14.88
CA GLY A 193 -2.13 2.96 -15.52
C GLY A 193 -3.02 3.36 -16.70
N GLY A 194 -4.21 2.76 -16.83
CA GLY A 194 -5.09 2.91 -18.01
C GLY A 194 -4.76 1.98 -19.20
N ASN A 195 -3.77 1.10 -19.08
CA ASN A 195 -3.39 0.13 -20.11
C ASN A 195 -3.86 -1.28 -19.72
N TYR A 196 -4.38 -2.02 -20.69
CA TYR A 196 -4.71 -3.44 -20.48
C TYR A 196 -3.45 -4.27 -20.28
N VAL A 197 -3.44 -5.07 -19.23
CA VAL A 197 -2.44 -6.10 -18.95
C VAL A 197 -2.99 -7.42 -19.49
N ARG A 198 -2.32 -7.98 -20.51
CA ARG A 198 -2.80 -9.12 -21.30
C ARG A 198 -1.64 -10.03 -21.72
N PRO A 199 -1.91 -11.30 -22.04
CA PRO A 199 -3.20 -11.98 -21.93
C PRO A 199 -3.46 -12.51 -20.50
N CYS A 200 -4.70 -12.43 -20.03
CA CYS A 200 -5.18 -13.29 -18.94
C CYS A 200 -5.76 -14.59 -19.55
N SER A 201 -5.66 -15.70 -18.83
CA SER A 201 -6.25 -16.99 -19.20
C SER A 201 -7.08 -17.55 -18.05
N ARG A 202 -7.75 -18.68 -18.30
CA ARG A 202 -8.48 -19.45 -17.28
C ARG A 202 -7.63 -19.70 -16.03
N GLY A 203 -8.28 -19.65 -14.87
CA GLY A 203 -7.68 -19.84 -13.55
C GLY A 203 -7.24 -18.53 -12.89
N ILE A 204 -6.22 -18.59 -12.04
CA ILE A 204 -5.71 -17.43 -11.30
C ILE A 204 -4.66 -16.73 -12.14
N ASN A 205 -4.82 -15.42 -12.33
CA ASN A 205 -3.82 -14.58 -12.97
C ASN A 205 -3.24 -13.63 -11.92
N VAL A 206 -1.91 -13.56 -11.87
CA VAL A 206 -1.14 -12.74 -10.94
C VAL A 206 -0.38 -11.70 -11.73
N CYS A 207 -0.68 -10.43 -11.50
CA CYS A 207 0.02 -9.29 -12.08
C CYS A 207 0.90 -8.65 -10.99
N GLU A 208 2.22 -8.74 -11.14
CA GLU A 208 3.15 -7.97 -10.31
C GLU A 208 3.15 -6.52 -10.77
N VAL A 209 2.93 -5.60 -9.84
CA VAL A 209 2.87 -4.17 -10.12
C VAL A 209 3.73 -3.43 -9.11
N ASP A 210 4.39 -2.36 -9.54
CA ASP A 210 4.91 -1.33 -8.64
C ASP A 210 3.95 -0.14 -8.71
N PHE A 211 3.24 0.17 -7.63
CA PHE A 211 2.25 1.27 -7.65
C PHE A 211 2.90 2.66 -7.60
N ASP A 212 4.07 2.76 -6.99
CA ASP A 212 4.73 4.02 -6.65
C ASP A 212 6.10 4.14 -7.35
N VAL A 213 6.13 4.11 -8.68
CA VAL A 213 7.36 4.38 -9.44
C VAL A 213 7.42 5.86 -9.79
N ARG A 214 8.53 6.52 -9.44
CA ARG A 214 8.76 7.93 -9.78
C ARG A 214 9.52 8.05 -11.10
N GLU A 215 8.86 8.57 -12.13
CA GLU A 215 9.44 8.87 -13.45
C GLU A 215 9.09 10.30 -13.86
N ASP A 216 10.07 11.08 -14.32
CA ASP A 216 9.86 12.44 -14.84
C ASP A 216 9.04 13.36 -13.92
N SER A 217 9.25 13.24 -12.60
CA SER A 217 8.51 13.96 -11.54
C SER A 217 7.03 13.58 -11.38
N LEU A 218 6.55 12.55 -12.07
CA LEU A 218 5.21 11.98 -11.91
C LEU A 218 5.29 10.59 -11.25
N TRP A 219 4.27 10.26 -10.46
CA TRP A 219 4.07 8.91 -9.96
C TRP A 219 3.35 8.10 -11.03
N LYS A 220 3.88 6.92 -11.34
CA LYS A 220 3.29 5.99 -12.31
C LYS A 220 3.25 4.59 -11.72
N MET A 221 2.25 3.84 -12.15
CA MET A 221 2.18 2.40 -11.92
C MET A 221 2.96 1.68 -13.02
N ARG A 222 3.77 0.69 -12.65
CA ARG A 222 4.54 -0.13 -13.58
C ARG A 222 4.20 -1.60 -13.40
N VAL A 223 3.74 -2.25 -14.47
CA VAL A 223 3.59 -3.70 -14.50
C VAL A 223 4.97 -4.33 -14.66
N LYS A 224 5.32 -5.26 -13.77
CA LYS A 224 6.58 -6.01 -13.81
C LYS A 224 6.42 -7.33 -14.55
N ALA A 225 5.36 -8.06 -14.21
CA ALA A 225 5.09 -9.38 -14.74
C ALA A 225 3.59 -9.67 -14.71
N LEU A 226 3.16 -10.58 -15.60
CA LEU A 226 1.85 -11.20 -15.58
C LEU A 226 2.07 -12.71 -15.72
N GLN A 227 1.52 -13.48 -14.78
CA GLN A 227 1.51 -14.93 -14.81
C GLN A 227 0.09 -15.45 -14.71
N SER A 228 -0.18 -16.55 -15.41
CA SER A 228 -1.50 -17.19 -15.42
C SER A 228 -1.36 -18.66 -15.06
N PHE A 229 -2.22 -19.12 -14.14
CA PHE A 229 -2.20 -20.46 -13.60
C PHE A 229 -3.58 -21.09 -13.78
N ASP A 230 -3.68 -22.08 -14.68
CA ASP A 230 -4.91 -22.81 -14.95
C ASP A 230 -5.23 -23.80 -13.82
N THR A 231 -5.70 -23.22 -12.71
CA THR A 231 -5.99 -23.91 -11.44
C THR A 231 -7.33 -24.63 -11.45
N LEU A 232 -8.08 -24.63 -12.56
CA LEU A 232 -9.28 -25.45 -12.70
C LEU A 232 -8.92 -26.93 -12.85
N SER A 233 -8.04 -27.22 -13.80
CA SER A 233 -7.82 -28.58 -14.31
C SER A 233 -6.57 -29.28 -13.78
N ASP A 234 -5.73 -28.56 -13.02
CA ASP A 234 -4.42 -29.06 -12.63
C ASP A 234 -4.00 -28.60 -11.22
N ALA A 235 -3.91 -29.54 -10.28
CA ALA A 235 -3.37 -29.29 -8.94
C ALA A 235 -1.89 -28.85 -8.98
N ALA A 236 -1.12 -29.27 -10.00
CA ALA A 236 0.25 -28.81 -10.18
C ALA A 236 0.32 -27.32 -10.59
N ALA A 237 -0.70 -26.80 -11.28
CA ALA A 237 -0.81 -25.37 -11.56
C ALA A 237 -1.10 -24.56 -10.29
N ALA A 238 -1.89 -25.11 -9.36
CA ALA A 238 -2.12 -24.50 -8.04
C ALA A 238 -0.85 -24.48 -7.19
N ASP A 239 -0.05 -25.55 -7.21
CA ASP A 239 1.25 -25.57 -6.54
C ASP A 239 2.27 -24.64 -7.23
N SER A 240 2.21 -24.49 -8.55
CA SER A 240 3.03 -23.52 -9.30
C SER A 240 2.67 -22.08 -8.96
N PHE A 241 1.38 -21.78 -8.78
CA PHE A 241 0.93 -20.49 -8.26
C PHE A 241 1.50 -20.24 -6.86
N ALA A 242 1.42 -21.23 -5.98
CA ALA A 242 1.96 -21.11 -4.62
C ALA A 242 3.48 -20.88 -4.63
N GLU A 243 4.22 -21.63 -5.44
CA GLU A 243 5.67 -21.46 -5.63
C GLU A 243 6.02 -20.07 -6.18
N TYR A 244 5.25 -19.58 -7.15
CA TYR A 244 5.44 -18.23 -7.67
C TYR A 244 5.30 -17.18 -6.58
N VAL A 245 4.23 -17.26 -5.77
CA VAL A 245 4.00 -16.36 -4.62
C VAL A 245 5.07 -16.52 -3.55
N ASP A 246 5.57 -17.73 -3.30
CA ASP A 246 6.67 -17.99 -2.35
C ASP A 246 7.97 -17.28 -2.75
N ASN A 247 8.22 -17.17 -4.06
CA ASN A 247 9.41 -16.54 -4.62
C ASN A 247 9.30 -15.01 -4.81
N LEU A 248 8.13 -14.41 -4.57
CA LEU A 248 7.98 -12.96 -4.61
C LEU A 248 8.78 -12.30 -3.48
N PRO A 249 9.45 -11.16 -3.74
CA PRO A 249 10.03 -10.35 -2.67
C PRO A 249 8.96 -9.92 -1.66
N VAL A 250 9.28 -9.95 -0.37
CA VAL A 250 8.39 -9.40 0.67
C VAL A 250 8.10 -7.93 0.36
N GLY A 251 6.83 -7.53 0.50
CA GLY A 251 6.33 -6.21 0.13
C GLY A 251 6.00 -6.00 -1.35
N GLN A 252 6.30 -6.96 -2.24
CA GLN A 252 5.94 -6.86 -3.66
C GLN A 252 4.42 -6.79 -3.83
N ASP A 253 3.93 -5.74 -4.48
CA ASP A 253 2.51 -5.59 -4.79
C ASP A 253 2.08 -6.49 -5.95
N VAL A 254 0.87 -7.05 -5.83
CA VAL A 254 0.25 -7.94 -6.80
C VAL A 254 -1.24 -7.66 -6.96
N ILE A 255 -1.74 -7.89 -8.17
CA ILE A 255 -3.17 -7.97 -8.47
C ILE A 255 -3.48 -9.40 -8.88
N LEU A 256 -4.37 -10.05 -8.13
CA LEU A 256 -4.90 -11.37 -8.41
C LEU A 256 -6.30 -11.23 -9.01
N VAL A 257 -6.52 -11.94 -10.10
CA VAL A 257 -7.82 -12.02 -10.75
C VAL A 257 -8.14 -13.46 -11.12
N LEU A 258 -9.35 -13.87 -10.82
CA LEU A 258 -9.88 -15.15 -11.23
C LEU A 258 -10.58 -15.03 -12.58
N GLN A 259 -10.27 -15.92 -13.52
CA GLN A 259 -11.04 -16.10 -14.75
C GLN A 259 -11.65 -17.49 -14.78
N ASP A 260 -12.93 -17.56 -15.11
CA ASP A 260 -13.70 -18.80 -15.30
C ASP A 260 -13.84 -19.62 -14.00
N GLU A 261 -12.81 -20.36 -13.59
CA GLU A 261 -12.87 -21.17 -12.38
C GLU A 261 -11.47 -21.51 -11.84
N ALA A 262 -11.36 -21.62 -10.51
CA ALA A 262 -10.14 -22.05 -9.82
C ALA A 262 -10.40 -22.87 -8.55
N ALA A 263 -11.58 -22.78 -7.95
CA ALA A 263 -11.84 -23.27 -6.59
C ALA A 263 -11.61 -24.78 -6.43
N ASP A 264 -11.98 -25.58 -7.42
CA ASP A 264 -12.03 -27.04 -7.30
C ASP A 264 -10.66 -27.72 -7.14
N SER A 265 -9.60 -27.15 -7.72
CA SER A 265 -8.25 -27.74 -7.65
C SER A 265 -7.24 -26.90 -6.85
N LEU A 266 -7.68 -25.92 -6.06
CA LEU A 266 -6.79 -25.18 -5.17
C LEU A 266 -6.25 -26.07 -4.05
N THR A 267 -4.93 -26.32 -4.08
CA THR A 267 -4.23 -27.01 -2.99
C THR A 267 -4.21 -26.16 -1.72
N GLU A 268 -4.01 -26.79 -0.56
CA GLU A 268 -3.85 -26.03 0.70
C GLU A 268 -2.65 -25.09 0.65
N ARG A 269 -1.60 -25.44 -0.10
CA ARG A 269 -0.44 -24.58 -0.33
C ARG A 269 -0.82 -23.32 -1.12
N ALA A 270 -1.64 -23.47 -2.17
CA ALA A 270 -2.16 -22.34 -2.95
C ALA A 270 -3.05 -21.41 -2.10
N LYS A 271 -3.93 -21.98 -1.26
CA LYS A 271 -4.78 -21.18 -0.34
C LYS A 271 -3.93 -20.39 0.65
N LEU A 272 -2.93 -21.02 1.27
CA LEU A 272 -1.99 -20.35 2.18
C LEU A 272 -1.19 -19.25 1.48
N ALA A 273 -0.77 -19.49 0.23
CA ALA A 273 -0.08 -18.47 -0.58
C ALA A 273 -0.97 -17.24 -0.80
N ALA A 274 -2.23 -17.43 -1.17
CA ALA A 274 -3.19 -16.32 -1.28
C ALA A 274 -3.48 -15.62 0.06
N GLU A 275 -3.54 -16.36 1.18
CA GLU A 275 -3.66 -15.78 2.52
C GLU A 275 -2.44 -14.92 2.89
N HIS A 276 -1.23 -15.31 2.47
CA HIS A 276 0.02 -14.52 2.59
C HIS A 276 0.11 -13.33 1.63
N LEU A 277 -0.82 -13.22 0.68
CA LEU A 277 -1.08 -12.02 -0.10
C LEU A 277 -2.19 -11.15 0.49
N GLY A 278 -2.80 -11.62 1.59
CA GLY A 278 -3.82 -10.91 2.36
C GLY A 278 -5.25 -11.40 2.14
N SER A 279 -5.47 -12.47 1.38
CA SER A 279 -6.82 -12.97 1.11
C SER A 279 -7.52 -13.46 2.38
N SER A 280 -8.72 -12.95 2.66
CA SER A 280 -9.64 -13.54 3.64
C SER A 280 -10.62 -14.53 3.01
N CYS A 281 -10.92 -14.36 1.71
CA CYS A 281 -11.98 -15.07 0.99
C CYS A 281 -11.51 -16.27 0.15
N VAL A 282 -10.20 -16.52 -0.03
CA VAL A 282 -9.71 -17.62 -0.91
C VAL A 282 -10.28 -18.99 -0.53
N ARG A 283 -10.55 -19.21 0.76
CA ARG A 283 -11.13 -20.48 1.26
C ARG A 283 -12.63 -20.60 1.00
N SER A 284 -13.29 -19.51 0.64
CA SER A 284 -14.72 -19.43 0.37
C SER A 284 -15.03 -19.42 -1.12
N LEU A 285 -14.01 -19.49 -1.98
CA LEU A 285 -14.19 -19.57 -3.43
C LEU A 285 -14.92 -20.87 -3.76
N GLY A 286 -16.05 -20.73 -4.44
CA GLY A 286 -16.81 -21.80 -5.06
C GLY A 286 -16.69 -21.78 -6.59
N SER A 287 -17.45 -22.67 -7.21
CA SER A 287 -17.49 -22.82 -8.66
C SER A 287 -18.00 -21.57 -9.34
N HIS A 288 -17.29 -21.12 -10.38
CA HIS A 288 -17.61 -19.93 -11.19
C HIS A 288 -17.68 -18.60 -10.42
N ASP A 289 -17.13 -18.53 -9.22
CA ASP A 289 -17.08 -17.28 -8.47
C ASP A 289 -16.17 -16.26 -9.14
N SER A 290 -16.51 -14.98 -8.95
CA SER A 290 -15.63 -13.87 -9.31
C SER A 290 -14.78 -13.50 -8.11
N TRP A 291 -13.47 -13.40 -8.32
CA TRP A 291 -12.53 -13.04 -7.25
C TRP A 291 -11.45 -12.10 -7.74
N ILE A 292 -11.25 -11.03 -6.97
CA ILE A 292 -10.25 -10.02 -7.19
C ILE A 292 -9.56 -9.73 -5.86
N LEU A 293 -8.24 -9.69 -5.87
CA LEU A 293 -7.45 -9.26 -4.74
C LEU A 293 -6.34 -8.32 -5.21
N VAL A 294 -6.17 -7.21 -4.51
CA VAL A 294 -5.00 -6.35 -4.69
C VAL A 294 -4.23 -6.39 -3.39
N GLY A 295 -3.14 -7.15 -3.37
CA GLY A 295 -2.40 -7.47 -2.16
C GLY A 295 -0.89 -7.28 -2.34
N TYR A 296 -0.14 -7.81 -1.40
CA TYR A 296 1.32 -7.83 -1.47
C TYR A 296 1.88 -9.00 -0.68
N LYS A 297 3.10 -9.43 -1.02
CA LYS A 297 3.77 -10.53 -0.32
C LYS A 297 4.04 -10.17 1.14
N GLY A 298 3.54 -10.99 2.06
CA GLY A 298 3.70 -10.79 3.50
C GLY A 298 2.52 -10.08 4.17
N ALA A 299 1.48 -9.76 3.41
CA ALA A 299 0.26 -9.18 3.97
C ALA A 299 -0.41 -10.11 4.97
N HIS A 300 -1.02 -9.54 6.01
CA HIS A 300 -1.88 -10.30 6.90
C HIS A 300 -3.20 -10.63 6.22
N ARG A 301 -3.74 -11.81 6.56
CA ARG A 301 -5.06 -12.26 6.11
C ARG A 301 -6.14 -11.20 6.41
N GLY A 302 -6.90 -10.79 5.39
CA GLY A 302 -7.95 -9.78 5.48
C GLY A 302 -7.47 -8.32 5.59
N SER A 303 -6.17 -8.06 5.44
CA SER A 303 -5.61 -6.70 5.52
C SER A 303 -5.63 -5.95 4.19
N VAL A 304 -6.00 -6.60 3.09
CA VAL A 304 -5.89 -6.06 1.73
C VAL A 304 -7.24 -5.92 1.05
N PRO A 305 -7.36 -5.02 0.06
CA PRO A 305 -8.53 -4.95 -0.82
C PRO A 305 -8.82 -6.29 -1.51
N GLU A 306 -10.02 -6.81 -1.27
CA GLU A 306 -10.49 -8.07 -1.82
C GLU A 306 -11.98 -7.95 -2.15
N LEU A 307 -12.38 -8.45 -3.31
CA LEU A 307 -13.78 -8.70 -3.66
C LEU A 307 -13.96 -10.16 -4.04
N HIS A 308 -15.02 -10.73 -3.51
CA HIS A 308 -15.49 -12.07 -3.82
C HIS A 308 -17.00 -11.98 -4.08
N CYS A 309 -17.45 -12.52 -5.19
CA CYS A 309 -18.86 -12.61 -5.54
C CYS A 309 -19.18 -14.04 -5.97
N ASN A 310 -20.19 -14.61 -5.32
CA ASN A 310 -20.63 -15.96 -5.61
C ASN A 310 -21.31 -16.00 -6.97
N ALA A 311 -21.11 -17.08 -7.71
CA ALA A 311 -21.94 -17.39 -8.86
C ALA A 311 -23.42 -17.53 -8.43
N LEU A 312 -24.33 -17.00 -9.26
CA LEU A 312 -25.79 -17.13 -9.08
C LEU A 312 -26.31 -18.50 -9.50
#